data_AF-A0A514XH22-F1
#
_entry.id   AF-A0A514XH22-F1
#
_cell.length_a   1.000
_cell.length_b   1.000
_cell.length_c   1.000
_cell.angle_alpha   90.00
_cell.angle_beta   90.00
_cell.angle_gamma   90.00
#
_symmetry.space_group_name_H-M   'P 1'
#
loop_
_entity.id
_entity.type
_entity.pdbx_description
1 polymer ?
#
loop_
_entity_poly.entity_id
_entity_poly.type
_entity_poly.pdbx_seq_one_letter_code
_entity_poly.pdbx_strand_id
1 'polypeptide(L)'
;MTIDQILHFFSQHNVAIIEGLVAAIILLGLFVGYRGFFGKKDADSGLGGGLDSAQLEKTLQKILDSQGHAPKTGDEALAAAFKDGAAGHGESPEEVQQLKLSLTENIKELEVIRAELQIAEKKVAELQANPPAGGGDAAPAAAVDTSALDNKIKDLEARLAEYEIISEDIADLSRYKEENEQLKTELTSLKQAPPAPAPAPTPAAPVAEAAPAPAPTPEPTPAPEVAAEPGITEADVDAAIAAAEAEATPAAAEPAPEVAATEAASAESESIIDDELMKEFAAAVENQKKDLDSVAEKAGKGEAAAGKSTEDSQLMDEFENFVNKKS
;
A
#
# COMPACT_ATOMS: atom_id res chain seq x y z
N MET A 1 -49.66 -17.64 5.16
CA MET A 1 -48.53 -17.59 6.10
C MET A 1 -48.41 -16.17 6.60
N THR A 2 -48.45 -15.95 7.91
CA THR A 2 -48.23 -14.62 8.49
C THR A 2 -46.73 -14.35 8.59
N ILE A 3 -46.35 -13.07 8.65
CA ILE A 3 -44.94 -12.65 8.76
C ILE A 3 -44.27 -13.27 10.00
N ASP A 4 -45.02 -13.43 11.10
CA ASP A 4 -44.52 -14.07 12.32
C ASP A 4 -44.16 -15.56 12.12
N GLN A 5 -44.88 -16.27 11.25
CA GLN A 5 -44.55 -17.67 10.91
C GLN A 5 -43.25 -17.76 10.10
N ILE A 6 -42.98 -16.76 9.27
CA ILE A 6 -41.74 -16.68 8.48
C ILE A 6 -40.56 -16.36 9.40
N LEU A 7 -40.69 -15.39 10.30
CA LEU A 7 -39.64 -15.03 11.26
C LEU A 7 -39.32 -16.18 12.23
N HIS A 8 -40.34 -16.89 12.71
CA HIS A 8 -40.13 -18.08 13.55
C HIS A 8 -39.43 -19.21 12.78
N PHE A 9 -39.79 -19.41 11.50
CA PHE A 9 -39.13 -20.40 10.64
C PHE A 9 -37.66 -20.07 10.42
N PHE A 10 -37.33 -18.81 10.10
CA PHE A 10 -35.94 -18.37 9.97
C PHE A 10 -35.18 -18.55 11.28
N SER A 11 -35.70 -18.08 12.40
CA SER A 11 -35.04 -18.23 13.71
C SER A 11 -34.76 -19.69 14.06
N GLN A 12 -35.72 -20.58 13.83
CA GLN A 12 -35.57 -22.02 14.13
C GLN A 12 -34.60 -22.73 13.19
N HIS A 13 -34.53 -22.32 11.92
CA HIS A 13 -33.68 -22.96 10.90
C HIS A 13 -32.39 -22.20 10.60
N ASN A 14 -32.10 -21.09 11.27
CA ASN A 14 -30.92 -20.27 11.03
C ASN A 14 -29.63 -21.11 11.07
N VAL A 15 -29.50 -22.01 12.04
CA VAL A 15 -28.33 -22.90 12.15
C VAL A 15 -28.21 -23.82 10.93
N ALA A 16 -29.30 -24.48 10.52
CA ALA A 16 -29.30 -25.37 9.35
C ALA A 16 -29.09 -24.62 8.02
N ILE A 17 -29.59 -23.39 7.93
CA ILE A 17 -29.39 -22.52 6.77
C ILE A 17 -27.91 -22.11 6.68
N ILE A 18 -27.30 -21.67 7.78
CA ILE A 18 -25.88 -21.30 7.83
C ILE A 18 -25.01 -22.52 7.51
N GLU A 19 -25.27 -23.67 8.13
CA GLU A 19 -24.54 -24.91 7.87
C GLU A 19 -24.64 -25.33 6.39
N GLY A 20 -25.85 -25.25 5.81
CA GLY A 20 -26.07 -25.53 4.39
C GLY A 20 -25.35 -24.55 3.47
N LEU A 21 -25.27 -23.27 3.84
CA LEU A 21 -24.59 -22.24 3.06
C LEU A 21 -23.07 -22.42 3.10
N VAL A 22 -22.51 -22.74 4.28
CA VAL A 22 -21.08 -23.08 4.43
C VAL A 22 -20.74 -24.33 3.60
N ALA A 23 -21.55 -25.38 3.67
CA ALA A 23 -21.36 -26.58 2.84
C ALA A 23 -21.42 -26.26 1.34
N ALA A 24 -22.34 -25.38 0.91
CA ALA A 24 -22.44 -24.95 -0.47
C ALA A 24 -21.21 -24.15 -0.94
N ILE A 25 -20.66 -23.26 -0.10
CA ILE A 25 -19.42 -22.52 -0.40
C ILE A 25 -18.23 -23.47 -0.54
N ILE A 26 -18.08 -24.43 0.37
CA ILE A 26 -17.00 -25.44 0.30
C ILE A 26 -17.14 -26.26 -0.99
N LEU A 27 -18.34 -26.69 -1.34
CA LEU A 27 -18.60 -27.46 -2.57
C LEU A 27 -18.31 -26.61 -3.81
N LEU A 28 -18.66 -25.33 -3.81
CA LEU A 28 -18.33 -24.39 -4.90
C LEU A 28 -16.82 -24.20 -5.02
N GLY A 29 -16.09 -24.03 -3.91
CA GLY A 29 -14.64 -23.94 -3.87
C GLY A 29 -13.96 -25.19 -4.43
N LEU A 30 -14.44 -26.37 -4.01
CA LEU A 30 -13.98 -27.65 -4.55
C LEU A 30 -14.30 -27.77 -6.05
N PHE A 31 -15.46 -27.31 -6.50
CA PHE A 31 -15.84 -27.32 -7.92
C PHE A 31 -14.95 -26.40 -8.76
N VAL A 32 -14.65 -25.19 -8.27
CA VAL A 32 -13.72 -24.25 -8.93
C VAL A 32 -12.31 -24.82 -8.96
N GLY A 33 -11.83 -25.38 -7.85
CA GLY A 33 -10.53 -26.06 -7.78
C GLY A 33 -10.45 -27.26 -8.72
N TYR A 34 -11.49 -28.11 -8.73
CA TYR A 34 -11.61 -29.24 -9.65
C TYR A 34 -11.61 -28.77 -11.11
N ARG A 35 -12.36 -27.73 -11.45
CA ARG A 35 -12.39 -27.15 -12.80
C ARG A 35 -11.04 -26.51 -13.18
N GLY A 36 -10.33 -25.88 -12.24
CA GLY A 36 -9.00 -25.33 -12.47
C GLY A 36 -7.95 -26.40 -12.76
N PHE A 37 -8.01 -27.52 -12.03
CA PHE A 37 -7.02 -28.59 -12.12
C PHE A 37 -7.30 -29.62 -13.23
N PHE A 38 -8.58 -29.96 -13.43
CA PHE A 38 -9.00 -30.98 -14.39
C PHE A 38 -9.65 -30.40 -15.66
N GLY A 39 -10.21 -29.18 -15.60
CA GLY A 39 -10.85 -28.55 -16.75
C GLY A 39 -9.89 -27.99 -17.80
N LYS A 40 -8.58 -27.93 -17.52
CA LYS A 40 -7.55 -27.45 -18.47
C LYS A 40 -7.00 -28.51 -19.43
N LYS A 41 -7.48 -29.76 -19.38
CA LYS A 41 -6.82 -30.82 -20.16
C LYS A 41 -7.22 -30.91 -21.64
N ASP A 42 -8.34 -30.32 -22.08
CA ASP A 42 -8.78 -30.43 -23.48
C ASP A 42 -9.49 -29.17 -24.05
N ALA A 43 -9.09 -27.97 -23.65
CA ALA A 43 -9.66 -26.72 -24.19
C ALA A 43 -8.59 -25.73 -24.65
N ASP A 44 -7.77 -26.18 -25.60
CA ASP A 44 -7.07 -25.28 -26.53
C ASP A 44 -8.09 -24.75 -27.54
N SER A 45 -8.91 -23.77 -27.11
CA SER A 45 -9.61 -22.83 -28.00
C SER A 45 -10.52 -21.88 -27.20
N GLY A 46 -9.99 -20.67 -27.00
CA GLY A 46 -10.74 -19.43 -27.10
C GLY A 46 -11.94 -19.26 -26.18
N LEU A 47 -11.71 -18.65 -25.01
CA LEU A 47 -12.56 -17.60 -24.43
C LEU A 47 -12.02 -17.24 -23.04
N GLY A 48 -11.22 -16.19 -23.00
CA GLY A 48 -10.68 -15.63 -21.76
C GLY A 48 -9.46 -14.79 -22.09
N GLY A 49 -9.69 -13.52 -22.43
CA GLY A 49 -8.66 -12.56 -22.79
C GLY A 49 -7.70 -12.27 -21.64
N GLY A 50 -6.75 -13.17 -21.43
CA GLY A 50 -5.47 -12.81 -20.84
C GLY A 50 -4.77 -11.94 -21.86
N LEU A 51 -4.65 -10.65 -21.58
CA LEU A 51 -3.66 -9.80 -22.24
C LEU A 51 -2.32 -10.53 -22.13
N ASP A 52 -1.85 -11.01 -23.27
CA ASP A 52 -0.60 -11.73 -23.39
C ASP A 52 0.50 -10.85 -22.79
N SER A 53 1.27 -11.33 -21.81
CA SER A 53 2.27 -10.50 -21.13
C SER A 53 3.27 -9.95 -22.14
N ALA A 54 3.50 -10.67 -23.23
CA ALA A 54 4.31 -10.22 -24.36
C ALA A 54 3.72 -9.00 -25.11
N GLN A 55 2.38 -8.87 -25.19
CA GLN A 55 1.73 -7.67 -25.73
C GLN A 55 1.81 -6.50 -24.75
N LEU A 56 1.71 -6.76 -23.45
CA LEU A 56 1.86 -5.74 -22.43
C LEU A 56 3.28 -5.16 -22.44
N GLU A 57 4.29 -6.03 -22.50
CA GLU A 57 5.70 -5.66 -22.58
C GLU A 57 6.01 -4.88 -23.86
N LYS A 58 5.46 -5.31 -25.01
CA LYS A 58 5.60 -4.59 -26.27
C LYS A 58 4.91 -3.22 -26.27
N THR A 59 3.82 -3.07 -25.50
CA THR A 59 3.10 -1.81 -25.35
C THR A 59 3.86 -0.86 -24.42
N LEU A 60 4.39 -1.35 -23.30
CA LEU A 60 5.26 -0.59 -22.40
C LEU A 60 6.53 -0.11 -23.12
N GLN A 61 7.18 -0.99 -23.89
CA GLN A 61 8.37 -0.62 -24.65
C GLN A 61 8.08 0.43 -25.71
N LYS A 62 6.91 0.36 -26.36
CA LYS A 62 6.46 1.35 -27.35
C LYS A 62 6.13 2.70 -26.72
N ILE A 63 5.56 2.71 -25.51
CA ILE A 63 5.30 3.95 -24.75
C ILE A 63 6.64 4.58 -24.32
N LEU A 64 7.58 3.77 -23.83
CA LEU A 64 8.91 4.24 -23.40
C LEU A 64 9.72 4.83 -24.58
N ASP A 65 9.74 4.17 -25.73
CA ASP A 65 10.42 4.67 -26.94
C ASP A 65 9.76 5.94 -27.50
N SER A 66 8.43 6.05 -27.39
CA SER A 66 7.68 7.22 -27.82
C SER A 66 7.87 8.42 -26.90
N GLN A 67 8.12 8.20 -25.60
CA GLN A 67 8.42 9.28 -24.65
C GLN A 67 9.87 9.80 -24.81
N GLY A 68 10.80 8.97 -25.32
CA GLY A 68 12.18 9.38 -25.60
C GLY A 68 12.37 10.28 -26.84
N HIS A 69 11.35 10.42 -27.70
CA HIS A 69 11.42 11.17 -28.96
C HIS A 69 10.52 12.41 -28.99
N ALA A 70 10.58 13.25 -27.95
CA ALA A 70 10.10 14.62 -28.07
C ALA A 70 11.01 15.42 -29.05
N PRO A 71 10.47 16.05 -30.11
CA PRO A 71 11.28 16.81 -31.07
C PRO A 71 11.91 18.05 -30.43
N LYS A 72 13.25 18.09 -30.37
CA LYS A 72 14.11 19.19 -29.87
C LYS A 72 14.13 20.44 -30.77
N THR A 73 12.99 20.87 -31.30
CA THR A 73 12.94 22.07 -32.15
C THR A 73 11.85 23.03 -31.66
N GLY A 74 12.16 23.77 -30.59
CA GLY A 74 11.28 24.82 -30.06
C GLY A 74 11.80 25.58 -28.82
N ASP A 75 12.93 25.17 -28.23
CA ASP A 75 13.32 25.61 -26.88
C ASP A 75 13.90 27.02 -26.74
N GLU A 76 14.32 27.67 -27.83
CA GLU A 76 14.99 28.98 -27.69
C GLU A 76 14.01 30.18 -27.64
N ALA A 77 12.78 30.00 -28.13
CA ALA A 77 11.73 31.04 -28.07
C ALA A 77 10.79 30.88 -26.87
N LEU A 78 10.66 29.66 -26.31
CA LEU A 78 9.78 29.38 -25.18
C LEU A 78 10.43 29.70 -23.82
N ALA A 79 11.76 29.57 -23.71
CA ALA A 79 12.51 29.88 -22.49
C ALA A 79 12.46 31.38 -22.10
N ALA A 80 12.22 32.28 -23.06
CA ALA A 80 12.06 33.71 -22.79
C ALA A 80 10.66 34.07 -22.27
N ALA A 81 9.63 33.25 -22.52
CA ALA A 81 8.25 33.51 -22.11
C ALA A 81 7.91 32.96 -20.71
N PHE A 82 8.71 32.03 -20.18
CA PHE A 82 8.49 31.41 -18.87
C PHE A 82 9.16 32.15 -17.69
N LYS A 83 9.97 33.19 -17.95
CA LYS A 83 10.75 33.85 -16.90
C LYS A 83 9.96 34.85 -16.05
N ASP A 84 8.72 35.20 -16.43
CA ASP A 84 7.99 36.32 -15.80
C ASP A 84 6.58 35.99 -15.26
N GLY A 85 6.12 34.73 -15.23
CA GLY A 85 4.73 34.51 -14.82
C GLY A 85 4.26 33.10 -14.54
N ALA A 86 4.90 32.37 -13.61
CA ALA A 86 4.26 31.26 -12.89
C ALA A 86 5.11 30.82 -11.69
N ALA A 87 5.16 31.65 -10.65
CA ALA A 87 5.63 31.25 -9.31
C ALA A 87 4.56 30.41 -8.59
N GLY A 88 4.01 29.39 -9.26
CA GLY A 88 3.11 28.41 -8.65
C GLY A 88 3.90 27.13 -8.43
N HIS A 89 3.93 26.64 -7.19
CA HIS A 89 4.62 25.42 -6.75
C HIS A 89 4.18 24.20 -7.58
N GLY A 90 4.80 24.02 -8.75
CA GLY A 90 4.79 22.75 -9.43
C GLY A 90 5.79 21.87 -8.72
N GLU A 91 5.29 21.01 -7.83
CA GLU A 91 6.02 19.85 -7.32
C GLU A 91 6.81 19.21 -8.47
N SER A 92 8.11 19.04 -8.26
CA SER A 92 9.03 18.69 -9.34
C SER A 92 8.81 17.23 -9.78
N PRO A 93 9.14 16.87 -11.04
CA PRO A 93 9.10 15.48 -11.50
C PRO A 93 9.99 14.53 -10.67
N GLU A 94 10.89 15.08 -9.84
CA GLU A 94 11.74 14.33 -8.91
C GLU A 94 10.91 13.79 -7.73
N GLU A 95 9.92 14.53 -7.24
CA GLU A 95 9.05 14.09 -6.14
C GLU A 95 8.16 12.91 -6.56
N VAL A 96 7.70 12.88 -7.82
CA VAL A 96 6.93 11.76 -8.36
C VAL A 96 7.79 10.49 -8.45
N GLN A 97 9.07 10.63 -8.81
CA GLN A 97 9.99 9.49 -8.80
C GLN A 97 10.25 9.02 -7.37
N GLN A 98 10.39 9.95 -6.42
CA GLN A 98 10.59 9.63 -5.01
C GLN A 98 9.37 8.89 -4.41
N LEU A 99 8.15 9.30 -4.77
CA LEU A 99 6.90 8.61 -4.41
C LEU A 99 6.82 7.19 -4.99
N LYS A 100 7.28 6.99 -6.23
CA LYS A 100 7.34 5.64 -6.82
C LYS A 100 8.34 4.76 -6.09
N LEU A 101 9.49 5.31 -5.71
CA LEU A 101 10.50 4.59 -4.92
C LEU A 101 9.95 4.21 -3.54
N SER A 102 9.33 5.14 -2.81
CA SER A 102 8.73 4.85 -1.50
C SER A 102 7.62 3.81 -1.59
N LEU A 103 6.80 3.84 -2.65
CA LEU A 103 5.79 2.81 -2.88
C LEU A 103 6.42 1.42 -3.06
N THR A 104 7.50 1.30 -3.84
CA THR A 104 8.19 0.02 -4.02
C THR A 104 8.89 -0.48 -2.75
N GLU A 105 9.34 0.43 -1.89
CA GLU A 105 9.94 0.08 -0.60
C GLU A 105 8.88 -0.40 0.39
N ASN A 106 7.76 0.32 0.51
CA ASN A 106 6.62 -0.06 1.34
C ASN A 106 6.02 -1.42 0.93
N ILE A 107 5.97 -1.72 -0.38
CA ILE A 107 5.52 -3.04 -0.87
C ILE A 107 6.45 -4.17 -0.37
N LYS A 108 7.77 -3.94 -0.33
CA LYS A 108 8.71 -4.94 0.20
C LYS A 108 8.55 -5.11 1.70
N GLU A 109 8.37 -4.03 2.45
CA GLU A 109 8.11 -4.11 3.89
C GLU A 109 6.83 -4.91 4.18
N LEU A 110 5.76 -4.69 3.40
CA LEU A 110 4.52 -5.48 3.47
C LEU A 110 4.75 -6.98 3.24
N GLU A 111 5.60 -7.35 2.28
CA GLU A 111 5.95 -8.76 2.05
C GLU A 111 6.71 -9.38 3.22
N VAL A 112 7.64 -8.63 3.83
CA VAL A 112 8.38 -9.06 5.02
C VAL A 112 7.44 -9.25 6.22
N ILE A 113 6.59 -8.28 6.51
CA ILE A 113 5.64 -8.35 7.63
C ILE A 113 4.66 -9.51 7.44
N ARG A 114 4.18 -9.75 6.21
CA ARG A 114 3.34 -10.93 5.91
C ARG A 114 4.06 -12.25 6.14
N ALA A 115 5.35 -12.33 5.79
CA ALA A 115 6.15 -13.53 6.05
C ALA A 115 6.35 -13.75 7.55
N GLU A 116 6.63 -12.69 8.33
CA GLU A 116 6.75 -12.77 9.78
C GLU A 116 5.45 -13.20 10.46
N LEU A 117 4.31 -12.66 10.01
CA LEU A 117 2.98 -13.05 10.51
C LEU A 117 2.74 -14.55 10.28
N GLN A 118 2.99 -15.06 9.08
CA GLN A 118 2.86 -16.49 8.80
C GLN A 118 3.78 -17.37 9.65
N ILE A 119 4.99 -16.91 9.97
CA ILE A 119 5.91 -17.63 10.85
C ILE A 119 5.37 -17.64 12.29
N ALA A 120 4.87 -16.50 12.78
CA ALA A 120 4.29 -16.40 14.12
C ALA A 120 3.05 -17.28 14.26
N GLU A 121 2.14 -17.27 13.29
CA GLU A 121 0.96 -18.14 13.24
C GLU A 121 1.33 -19.62 13.26
N LYS A 122 2.30 -20.03 12.42
CA LYS A 122 2.79 -21.41 12.42
C LYS A 122 3.37 -21.82 13.77
N LYS A 123 4.11 -20.92 14.43
CA LYS A 123 4.70 -21.19 15.74
C LYS A 123 3.63 -21.35 16.82
N VAL A 124 2.57 -20.54 16.79
CA VAL A 124 1.40 -20.71 17.68
C VAL A 124 0.71 -22.04 17.40
N ALA A 125 0.46 -22.36 16.12
CA ALA A 125 -0.17 -23.63 15.74
C ALA A 125 0.66 -24.85 16.14
N GLU A 126 1.99 -24.78 16.03
CA GLU A 126 2.91 -25.84 16.45
C GLU A 126 2.92 -26.04 17.96
N LEU A 127 2.96 -24.95 18.74
CA LEU A 127 2.88 -25.01 20.21
C LEU A 127 1.53 -25.53 20.70
N GLN A 128 0.45 -25.26 19.96
CA GLN A 128 -0.88 -25.80 20.25
C GLN A 128 -1.01 -27.28 19.86
N ALA A 129 -0.40 -27.70 18.75
CA ALA A 129 -0.45 -29.07 18.25
C ALA A 129 0.46 -30.02 19.04
N ASN A 130 1.62 -29.52 19.49
CA ASN A 130 2.58 -30.24 20.33
C ASN A 130 2.78 -29.49 21.66
N PRO A 131 1.80 -29.55 22.58
CA PRO A 131 2.04 -29.07 23.93
C PRO A 131 3.26 -29.80 24.48
N PRO A 132 4.20 -29.10 25.15
CA PRO A 132 5.42 -29.72 25.64
C PRO A 132 5.05 -30.94 26.47
N ALA A 133 5.54 -32.11 26.06
CA ALA A 133 5.30 -33.38 26.74
C ALA A 133 6.05 -33.36 28.07
N GLY A 134 5.50 -32.65 29.05
CA GLY A 134 5.90 -32.69 30.45
C GLY A 134 5.60 -34.08 30.99
N GLY A 135 6.62 -34.92 31.03
CA GLY A 135 6.55 -36.25 31.62
C GLY A 135 6.20 -36.18 33.10
N GLY A 136 5.26 -37.04 33.50
CA GLY A 136 5.19 -37.55 34.87
C GLY A 136 4.40 -36.70 35.87
N ASP A 137 3.21 -37.22 36.16
CA ASP A 137 2.37 -37.01 37.34
C ASP A 137 1.45 -35.77 37.39
N ALA A 138 0.16 -36.12 37.33
CA ALA A 138 -1.07 -35.34 37.45
C ALA A 138 -1.00 -34.06 38.30
N ALA A 139 -0.59 -32.96 37.68
CA ALA A 139 -1.01 -31.60 38.02
C ALA A 139 -1.69 -30.98 36.77
N PRO A 140 -2.72 -30.12 36.93
CA PRO A 140 -3.44 -29.54 35.81
C PRO A 140 -2.46 -28.85 34.86
N ALA A 141 -2.49 -29.27 33.59
CA ALA A 141 -1.62 -28.78 32.53
C ALA A 141 -1.56 -27.24 32.56
N ALA A 142 -0.38 -26.71 32.88
CA ALA A 142 -0.12 -25.29 32.72
C ALA A 142 -0.29 -24.99 31.23
N ALA A 143 -1.31 -24.19 30.89
CA ALA A 143 -1.53 -23.73 29.54
C ALA A 143 -0.23 -23.08 29.05
N VAL A 144 0.25 -23.50 27.87
CA VAL A 144 1.37 -22.83 27.21
C VAL A 144 0.98 -21.36 27.07
N ASP A 145 1.78 -20.46 27.64
CA ASP A 145 1.51 -19.03 27.60
C ASP A 145 1.77 -18.49 26.19
N THR A 146 0.76 -18.57 25.33
CA THR A 146 0.78 -18.04 23.95
C THR A 146 0.52 -16.54 23.91
N SER A 147 0.22 -15.90 25.05
CA SER A 147 -0.22 -14.50 25.10
C SER A 147 0.78 -13.53 24.46
N ALA A 148 2.08 -13.79 24.63
CA ALA A 148 3.13 -12.99 24.02
C ALA A 148 3.18 -13.12 22.48
N LEU A 149 2.87 -14.30 21.92
CA LEU A 149 2.79 -14.51 20.48
C LEU A 149 1.49 -13.94 19.92
N ASP A 150 0.38 -14.12 20.62
CA ASP A 150 -0.92 -13.56 20.23
C ASP A 150 -0.88 -12.02 20.19
N ASN A 151 -0.17 -11.39 21.13
CA ASN A 151 0.04 -9.94 21.11
C ASN A 151 0.92 -9.49 19.92
N LYS A 152 1.94 -10.27 19.56
CA LYS A 152 2.75 -9.98 18.36
C LYS A 152 1.97 -10.13 17.07
N ILE A 153 1.10 -11.14 16.98
CA ILE A 153 0.22 -11.32 15.82
C ILE A 153 -0.68 -10.10 15.68
N LYS A 154 -1.32 -9.65 16.77
CA LYS A 154 -2.16 -8.43 16.75
C LYS A 154 -1.39 -7.17 16.36
N ASP A 155 -0.17 -6.99 16.85
CA ASP A 155 0.68 -5.84 16.48
C ASP A 155 1.07 -5.88 14.99
N LEU A 156 1.45 -7.07 14.49
CA LEU A 156 1.79 -7.26 13.08
C LEU A 156 0.57 -7.07 12.17
N GLU A 157 -0.61 -7.56 12.56
CA GLU A 157 -1.88 -7.34 11.86
C GLU A 157 -2.25 -5.85 11.83
N ALA A 158 -2.12 -5.14 12.96
CA ALA A 158 -2.40 -3.72 13.05
C ALA A 158 -1.46 -2.90 12.15
N ARG A 159 -0.16 -3.20 12.17
CA ARG A 159 0.81 -2.58 11.25
C ARG A 159 0.47 -2.90 9.79
N LEU A 160 0.12 -4.13 9.47
CA LEU A 160 -0.28 -4.52 8.11
C LEU A 160 -1.47 -3.71 7.62
N ALA A 161 -2.48 -3.52 8.46
CA ALA A 161 -3.65 -2.71 8.13
C ALA A 161 -3.27 -1.23 7.92
N GLU A 162 -2.37 -0.67 8.74
CA GLU A 162 -1.87 0.69 8.57
C GLU A 162 -1.12 0.86 7.24
N TYR A 163 -0.22 -0.06 6.90
CA TYR A 163 0.49 -0.04 5.62
C TYR A 163 -0.46 -0.18 4.41
N GLU A 164 -1.55 -0.94 4.53
CA GLU A 164 -2.55 -1.06 3.48
C GLU A 164 -3.26 0.28 3.23
N ILE A 165 -3.69 0.96 4.29
CA ILE A 165 -4.31 2.30 4.20
C ILE A 165 -3.34 3.31 3.59
N ILE A 166 -2.09 3.35 4.08
CA ILE A 166 -1.07 4.27 3.55
C ILE A 166 -0.81 3.98 2.06
N SER A 167 -0.78 2.71 1.67
CA SER A 167 -0.55 2.34 0.26
C SER A 167 -1.70 2.79 -0.66
N GLU A 168 -2.93 2.75 -0.18
CA GLU A 168 -4.11 3.25 -0.90
C GLU A 168 -4.06 4.77 -1.04
N ASP A 169 -3.78 5.50 0.04
CA ASP A 169 -3.65 6.96 0.04
C ASP A 169 -2.55 7.44 -0.94
N ILE A 170 -1.41 6.74 -0.98
CA ILE A 170 -0.32 7.07 -1.92
C ILE A 170 -0.75 6.82 -3.37
N ALA A 171 -1.51 5.75 -3.63
CA ALA A 171 -2.03 5.48 -4.97
C ALA A 171 -3.01 6.57 -5.43
N ASP A 172 -3.90 7.02 -4.54
CA ASP A 172 -4.83 8.12 -4.80
C ASP A 172 -4.09 9.46 -5.03
N LEU A 173 -3.09 9.77 -4.20
CA LEU A 173 -2.24 10.94 -4.40
C LEU A 173 -1.53 10.91 -5.75
N SER A 174 -1.01 9.74 -6.16
CA SER A 174 -0.34 9.58 -7.45
C SER A 174 -1.31 9.85 -8.61
N ARG A 175 -2.54 9.33 -8.51
CA ARG A 175 -3.60 9.58 -9.50
C ARG A 175 -3.97 11.06 -9.58
N TYR A 176 -4.11 11.74 -8.44
CA TYR A 176 -4.39 13.18 -8.43
C TYR A 176 -3.24 14.01 -9.01
N LYS A 177 -1.99 13.59 -8.82
CA LYS A 177 -0.84 14.26 -9.46
C LYS A 177 -0.89 14.11 -10.98
N GLU A 178 -1.15 12.90 -11.49
CA GLU A 178 -1.30 12.66 -12.93
C GLU A 178 -2.46 13.45 -13.54
N GLU A 179 -3.62 13.51 -12.88
CA GLU A 179 -4.77 14.29 -13.34
C GLU A 179 -4.47 15.80 -13.37
N ASN A 180 -3.78 16.32 -12.34
CA ASN A 180 -3.36 17.72 -12.31
C ASN A 180 -2.37 18.06 -13.43
N GLU A 181 -1.44 17.17 -13.76
CA GLU A 181 -0.55 17.33 -14.91
C GLU A 181 -1.31 17.35 -16.24
N GLN A 182 -2.30 16.46 -16.39
CA GLN A 182 -3.16 16.42 -17.56
C GLN A 182 -3.95 17.73 -17.70
N LEU A 183 -4.60 18.20 -16.64
CA LEU A 183 -5.37 19.46 -16.65
C LEU A 183 -4.48 20.68 -16.94
N LYS A 184 -3.26 20.72 -16.42
CA LYS A 184 -2.29 21.78 -16.76
C LYS A 184 -1.93 21.75 -18.25
N THR A 185 -1.75 20.58 -18.83
CA THR A 185 -1.52 20.39 -20.27
C THR A 185 -2.71 20.86 -21.10
N GLU A 186 -3.93 20.52 -20.69
CA GLU A 186 -5.14 20.97 -21.37
C GLU A 186 -5.33 22.48 -21.28
N LEU A 187 -5.11 23.08 -20.10
CA LEU A 187 -5.18 24.54 -19.91
C LEU A 187 -4.13 25.28 -20.73
N THR A 188 -2.92 24.76 -20.84
CA THR A 188 -1.89 25.37 -21.69
C THR A 188 -2.24 25.25 -23.18
N SER A 189 -2.78 24.10 -23.62
CA SER A 189 -3.29 23.92 -24.97
C SER A 189 -4.43 24.89 -25.30
N LEU A 190 -5.40 25.05 -24.40
CA LEU A 190 -6.52 25.99 -24.55
C LEU A 190 -6.07 27.46 -24.56
N LYS A 191 -5.04 27.82 -23.77
CA LYS A 191 -4.46 29.17 -23.79
C LYS A 191 -3.67 29.47 -25.07
N GLN A 192 -3.06 28.44 -25.67
CA GLN A 192 -2.33 28.56 -26.94
C GLN A 192 -3.25 28.45 -28.16
N ALA A 193 -4.46 27.92 -28.00
CA ALA A 193 -5.45 27.91 -29.06
C ALA A 193 -5.70 29.36 -29.51
N PRO A 194 -5.48 29.67 -30.81
CA PRO A 194 -5.69 31.02 -31.31
C PRO A 194 -7.13 31.45 -31.02
N PRO A 195 -7.35 32.73 -30.68
CA PRO A 195 -8.69 33.23 -30.35
C PRO A 195 -9.65 32.80 -31.44
N ALA A 196 -10.75 32.17 -31.02
CA ALA A 196 -11.78 31.70 -31.93
C ALA A 196 -12.08 32.80 -32.94
N PRO A 197 -12.06 32.51 -34.26
CA PRO A 197 -12.26 33.53 -35.28
C PRO A 197 -13.53 34.29 -34.97
N ALA A 198 -13.42 35.62 -34.93
CA ALA A 198 -14.52 36.51 -34.61
C ALA A 198 -15.76 36.07 -35.40
N PRO A 199 -16.94 35.94 -34.75
CA PRO A 199 -18.13 35.43 -35.40
C PRO A 199 -18.34 36.23 -36.69
N ALA A 200 -18.33 35.52 -37.83
CA ALA A 200 -18.63 36.12 -39.11
C ALA A 200 -19.98 36.83 -38.99
N PRO A 201 -20.10 38.08 -39.49
CA PRO A 201 -21.33 38.85 -39.34
C PRO A 201 -22.49 38.04 -39.87
N THR A 202 -23.41 37.70 -38.96
CA THR A 202 -24.63 36.98 -39.27
C THR A 202 -25.32 37.71 -40.44
N PRO A 203 -25.56 37.06 -41.58
CA PRO A 203 -26.36 37.65 -42.66
C PRO A 203 -27.70 38.08 -42.08
N ALA A 204 -28.07 39.34 -42.28
CA ALA A 204 -29.31 39.92 -41.81
C ALA A 204 -30.49 39.02 -42.22
N ALA A 205 -31.06 38.31 -41.24
CA ALA A 205 -32.30 37.59 -41.43
C ALA A 205 -33.45 38.61 -41.58
N PRO A 206 -34.40 38.36 -42.50
CA PRO A 206 -35.52 39.25 -42.75
C PRO A 206 -36.40 39.39 -41.51
N VAL A 207 -36.83 40.63 -41.27
CA VAL A 207 -37.76 41.07 -40.23
C VAL A 207 -39.00 40.19 -40.24
N ALA A 208 -39.09 39.26 -39.29
CA ALA A 208 -40.31 38.54 -38.98
C ALA A 208 -41.06 39.27 -37.86
N GLU A 209 -42.33 39.48 -38.14
CA GLU A 209 -43.37 40.18 -37.38
C GLU A 209 -43.54 39.64 -35.96
N ALA A 210 -43.87 40.55 -35.04
CA ALA A 210 -43.96 40.35 -33.61
C ALA A 210 -44.98 39.26 -33.19
N ALA A 211 -44.53 38.35 -32.33
CA ALA A 211 -45.37 37.42 -31.56
C ALA A 211 -44.92 37.43 -30.08
N PRO A 212 -45.80 37.07 -29.13
CA PRO A 212 -45.97 37.78 -27.87
C PRO A 212 -44.95 37.44 -26.79
N ALA A 213 -44.86 38.36 -25.83
CA ALA A 213 -44.00 38.36 -24.66
C ALA A 213 -43.98 37.00 -23.90
N PRO A 214 -42.80 36.45 -23.57
CA PRO A 214 -42.70 35.32 -22.67
C PRO A 214 -43.14 35.73 -21.26
N ALA A 215 -44.01 34.90 -20.68
CA ALA A 215 -44.47 35.00 -19.30
C ALA A 215 -43.27 34.88 -18.32
N PRO A 216 -43.33 35.53 -17.15
CA PRO A 216 -42.26 35.49 -16.16
C PRO A 216 -41.98 34.05 -15.72
N THR A 217 -40.73 33.63 -15.92
CA THR A 217 -40.15 32.42 -15.34
C THR A 217 -40.30 32.49 -13.81
N PRO A 218 -40.86 31.46 -13.15
CA PRO A 218 -40.97 31.43 -11.70
C PRO A 218 -39.58 31.46 -11.06
N GLU A 219 -39.47 32.30 -10.02
CA GLU A 219 -38.37 32.37 -9.07
C GLU A 219 -37.96 30.96 -8.59
N PRO A 220 -36.66 30.63 -8.55
CA PRO A 220 -36.21 29.38 -7.97
C PRO A 220 -36.61 29.37 -6.49
N THR A 221 -37.45 28.39 -6.15
CA THR A 221 -37.77 28.02 -4.77
C THR A 221 -36.46 27.74 -4.03
N PRO A 222 -36.23 28.35 -2.84
CA PRO A 222 -35.04 28.07 -2.06
C PRO A 222 -34.98 26.57 -1.74
N ALA A 223 -33.85 25.95 -2.08
CA ALA A 223 -33.53 24.59 -1.70
C ALA A 223 -33.62 24.46 -0.17
N PRO A 224 -34.14 23.34 0.36
CA PRO A 224 -34.19 23.10 1.79
C PRO A 224 -32.77 23.15 2.36
N GLU A 225 -32.61 24.05 3.32
CA GLU A 225 -31.49 24.16 4.25
C GLU A 225 -31.22 22.76 4.83
N VAL A 226 -30.14 22.13 4.37
CA VAL A 226 -29.63 20.88 4.92
C VAL A 226 -29.25 21.19 6.36
N ALA A 227 -30.02 20.62 7.28
CA ALA A 227 -29.73 20.65 8.70
C ALA A 227 -28.28 20.23 8.90
N ALA A 228 -27.48 21.13 9.46
CA ALA A 228 -26.13 20.87 9.89
C ALA A 228 -26.12 19.59 10.75
N GLU A 229 -25.39 18.57 10.28
CA GLU A 229 -24.94 17.51 11.17
C GLU A 229 -24.17 18.15 12.33
N PRO A 230 -24.39 17.71 13.58
CA PRO A 230 -23.62 18.21 14.70
C PRO A 230 -22.15 17.88 14.46
N GLY A 231 -21.35 18.92 14.25
CA GLY A 231 -19.90 18.79 14.15
C GLY A 231 -19.37 18.13 15.41
N ILE A 232 -18.78 16.95 15.25
CA ILE A 232 -17.93 16.33 16.26
C ILE A 232 -16.76 17.29 16.46
N THR A 233 -16.68 17.90 17.64
CA THR A 233 -15.58 18.81 17.96
C THR A 233 -14.37 17.99 18.42
N GLU A 234 -13.15 18.50 18.27
CA GLU A 234 -11.94 17.86 18.83
C GLU A 234 -12.09 17.55 20.34
N ALA A 235 -12.89 18.34 21.06
CA ALA A 235 -13.22 18.10 22.46
C ALA A 235 -14.06 16.82 22.70
N ASP A 236 -14.88 16.41 21.74
CA ASP A 236 -15.67 15.17 21.82
C ASP A 236 -14.78 13.93 21.54
N VAL A 237 -13.75 14.08 20.72
CA VAL A 237 -12.74 13.04 20.45
C VAL A 237 -11.83 12.86 21.65
N ASP A 238 -11.35 13.96 22.26
CA ASP A 238 -10.53 13.90 23.48
C ASP A 238 -11.29 13.33 24.68
N ALA A 239 -12.60 13.62 24.79
CA ALA A 239 -13.45 13.05 25.83
C ALA A 239 -13.69 11.53 25.63
N ALA A 240 -13.79 11.06 24.38
CA ALA A 240 -13.94 9.64 24.07
C ALA A 240 -12.64 8.85 24.34
N ILE A 241 -11.48 9.45 24.06
CA ILE A 241 -10.16 8.84 24.34
C ILE A 241 -9.91 8.80 25.86
N ALA A 242 -10.22 9.87 26.59
CA ALA A 242 -10.08 9.90 28.04
C ALA A 242 -11.04 8.91 28.77
N ALA A 243 -12.22 8.63 28.20
CA ALA A 243 -13.14 7.64 28.74
C ALA A 243 -12.66 6.20 28.50
N ALA A 244 -11.98 5.93 27.37
CA ALA A 244 -11.41 4.61 27.08
C ALA A 244 -10.16 4.30 27.93
N GLU A 245 -9.38 5.32 28.32
CA GLU A 245 -8.18 5.15 29.14
C GLU A 245 -8.52 4.98 30.65
N ALA A 246 -9.71 5.42 31.08
CA ALA A 246 -10.17 5.28 32.46
C ALA A 246 -10.71 3.88 32.84
N GLU A 247 -10.97 3.00 31.85
CA GLU A 247 -11.49 1.64 32.10
C GLU A 247 -10.38 0.56 32.12
N ALA A 248 -9.12 0.93 31.89
CA ALA A 248 -7.97 0.03 31.86
C ALA A 248 -7.08 0.12 33.11
N THR A 249 -7.67 0.04 34.31
CA THR A 249 -6.92 -0.25 35.55
C THR A 249 -7.00 -1.74 35.91
N PRO A 250 -5.98 -2.56 35.60
CA PRO A 250 -5.82 -3.84 36.26
C PRO A 250 -5.27 -3.62 37.67
N ALA A 251 -6.00 -4.16 38.65
CA ALA A 251 -5.65 -4.16 40.05
C ALA A 251 -4.30 -4.85 40.28
N ALA A 252 -3.42 -4.13 40.98
CA ALA A 252 -2.17 -4.63 41.51
C ALA A 252 -2.39 -5.74 42.55
N ALA A 253 -1.63 -6.83 42.42
CA ALA A 253 -1.32 -7.75 43.50
C ALA A 253 0.13 -8.26 43.35
N GLU A 254 1.03 -7.67 44.14
CA GLU A 254 2.27 -8.28 44.63
C GLU A 254 1.94 -9.58 45.40
N PRO A 255 2.84 -10.59 45.44
CA PRO A 255 4.10 -10.46 46.19
C PRO A 255 5.34 -11.22 45.65
N ALA A 256 6.51 -10.80 46.13
CA ALA A 256 7.80 -11.52 46.13
C ALA A 256 8.04 -12.22 47.50
N PRO A 257 9.17 -12.93 47.81
CA PRO A 257 10.25 -13.58 47.04
C PRO A 257 10.62 -15.02 47.54
N GLU A 258 11.74 -15.58 47.03
CA GLU A 258 12.50 -16.81 47.44
C GLU A 258 11.89 -18.18 47.02
N VAL A 259 12.63 -19.15 46.43
CA VAL A 259 13.81 -19.84 46.97
C VAL A 259 14.69 -20.50 45.89
N ALA A 260 16.01 -20.47 46.12
CA ALA A 260 17.05 -21.48 45.90
C ALA A 260 17.28 -22.21 44.56
N ALA A 261 18.56 -22.11 44.17
CA ALA A 261 19.33 -22.97 43.28
C ALA A 261 19.05 -24.48 43.37
N THR A 262 19.06 -25.16 42.22
CA THR A 262 19.62 -26.51 42.09
C THR A 262 20.23 -26.68 40.70
N GLU A 263 21.54 -26.91 40.66
CA GLU A 263 22.29 -27.37 39.50
C GLU A 263 21.96 -28.84 39.16
N ALA A 264 22.20 -29.15 37.88
CA ALA A 264 22.69 -30.42 37.33
C ALA A 264 21.69 -31.45 36.79
N ALA A 265 21.91 -31.73 35.50
CA ALA A 265 21.75 -32.99 34.77
C ALA A 265 20.37 -33.34 34.17
N SER A 266 20.15 -32.86 32.93
CA SER A 266 19.79 -33.76 31.83
C SER A 266 20.19 -33.14 30.50
N ALA A 267 21.13 -33.83 29.85
CA ALA A 267 21.63 -33.55 28.53
C ALA A 267 20.91 -34.44 27.51
N GLU A 268 20.99 -34.00 26.25
CA GLU A 268 20.86 -34.79 25.02
C GLU A 268 19.44 -34.98 24.46
N SER A 269 18.84 -33.91 23.91
CA SER A 269 18.10 -34.00 22.62
C SER A 269 17.67 -32.66 22.01
N GLU A 270 17.71 -31.52 22.72
CA GLU A 270 17.15 -30.27 22.20
C GLU A 270 18.16 -29.27 21.57
N SER A 271 19.47 -29.49 21.67
CA SER A 271 20.48 -28.55 21.10
C SER A 271 20.82 -28.81 19.63
N ILE A 272 20.29 -29.88 19.01
CA ILE A 272 20.64 -30.23 17.62
C ILE A 272 19.99 -29.27 16.62
N ILE A 273 18.84 -28.68 16.97
CA ILE A 273 18.09 -27.79 16.07
C ILE A 273 18.71 -26.38 16.03
N ASP A 274 19.18 -25.86 17.16
CA ASP A 274 19.85 -24.54 17.22
C ASP A 274 21.24 -24.57 16.55
N ASP A 275 22.00 -25.67 16.67
CA ASP A 275 23.31 -25.79 16.03
C ASP A 275 23.21 -25.93 14.49
N GLU A 276 22.20 -26.65 13.97
CA GLU A 276 21.94 -26.75 12.52
C GLU A 276 21.51 -25.38 11.95
N LEU A 277 20.67 -24.63 12.68
CA LEU A 277 20.21 -23.30 12.28
C LEU A 277 21.34 -22.25 12.33
N MET A 278 22.18 -22.26 13.38
CA MET A 278 23.35 -21.38 13.45
C MET A 278 24.37 -21.70 12.36
N LYS A 279 24.51 -22.97 12.00
CA LYS A 279 25.41 -23.42 10.92
C LYS A 279 24.90 -23.01 9.55
N GLU A 280 23.58 -23.07 9.32
CA GLU A 280 22.96 -22.59 8.07
C GLU A 280 23.06 -21.07 7.94
N PHE A 281 22.87 -20.33 9.03
CA PHE A 281 23.05 -18.88 9.04
C PHE A 281 24.51 -18.47 8.78
N ALA A 282 25.47 -19.16 9.41
CA ALA A 282 26.89 -18.93 9.17
C ALA A 282 27.27 -19.20 7.70
N ALA A 283 26.73 -20.28 7.10
CA ALA A 283 26.96 -20.61 5.70
C ALA A 283 26.32 -19.58 4.75
N ALA A 284 25.12 -19.07 5.07
CA ALA A 284 24.45 -18.03 4.30
C ALA A 284 25.24 -16.70 4.32
N VAL A 285 25.73 -16.29 5.50
CA VAL A 285 26.55 -15.08 5.66
C VAL A 285 27.89 -15.22 4.95
N GLU A 286 28.51 -16.39 4.97
CA GLU A 286 29.77 -16.64 4.26
C GLU A 286 29.58 -16.60 2.73
N ASN A 287 28.46 -17.13 2.21
CA ASN A 287 28.11 -17.01 0.79
C ASN A 287 27.87 -15.55 0.37
N GLN A 288 27.16 -14.77 1.18
CA GLN A 288 26.93 -13.35 0.89
C GLN A 288 28.23 -12.53 0.91
N LYS A 289 29.14 -12.84 1.84
CA LYS A 289 30.46 -12.22 1.89
C LYS A 289 31.31 -12.55 0.66
N LYS A 290 31.20 -13.78 0.15
CA LYS A 290 31.91 -14.21 -1.06
C LYS A 290 31.38 -13.51 -2.32
N ASP A 291 30.07 -13.25 -2.39
CA ASP A 291 29.48 -12.46 -3.46
C ASP A 291 29.94 -10.99 -3.39
N LEU A 292 29.98 -10.41 -2.20
CA LEU A 292 30.52 -9.05 -1.97
C LEU A 292 32.01 -8.93 -2.32
N ASP A 293 32.84 -9.91 -1.95
CA ASP A 293 34.26 -9.93 -2.32
C ASP A 293 34.43 -10.14 -3.83
N SER A 294 33.56 -10.91 -4.48
CA SER A 294 33.58 -11.05 -5.95
C SER A 294 33.22 -9.75 -6.67
N VAL A 295 32.27 -8.97 -6.12
CA VAL A 295 31.90 -7.64 -6.62
C VAL A 295 33.04 -6.65 -6.37
N ALA A 296 33.69 -6.70 -5.21
CA ALA A 296 34.86 -5.88 -4.90
C ALA A 296 36.08 -6.22 -5.77
N GLU A 297 36.34 -7.49 -6.08
CA GLU A 297 37.41 -7.88 -7.00
C GLU A 297 37.10 -7.47 -8.45
N LYS A 298 35.81 -7.50 -8.84
CA LYS A 298 35.36 -7.01 -10.16
C LYS A 298 35.43 -5.49 -10.27
N ALA A 299 35.20 -4.77 -9.17
CA ALA A 299 35.41 -3.32 -9.06
C ALA A 299 36.90 -2.94 -9.01
N GLY A 300 37.77 -3.80 -8.48
CA GLY A 300 39.21 -3.57 -8.37
C GLY A 300 40.03 -3.86 -9.64
N LYS A 301 39.48 -4.63 -10.60
CA LYS A 301 40.10 -4.88 -11.92
C LYS A 301 39.59 -3.96 -13.04
N GLY A 302 38.78 -2.95 -12.69
CA GLY A 302 38.45 -1.83 -13.56
C GLY A 302 39.67 -0.95 -13.78
N GLU A 303 40.29 -1.17 -14.95
CA GLU A 303 41.25 -0.30 -15.61
C GLU A 303 41.01 1.19 -15.31
N ALA A 304 42.07 1.84 -14.86
CA ALA A 304 42.11 3.23 -14.44
C ALA A 304 41.66 4.20 -15.55
N ALA A 305 40.36 4.46 -15.65
CA ALA A 305 39.85 5.73 -16.16
C ALA A 305 39.88 6.73 -15.01
N ALA A 306 41.06 7.29 -14.74
CA ALA A 306 41.26 8.42 -13.86
C ALA A 306 40.55 9.65 -14.45
N GLY A 307 39.25 9.73 -14.21
CA GLY A 307 38.43 10.93 -14.35
C GLY A 307 37.77 11.20 -13.01
N LYS A 308 38.57 11.38 -11.94
CA LYS A 308 38.09 12.09 -10.75
C LYS A 308 37.76 13.49 -11.23
N SER A 309 36.47 13.73 -11.42
CA SER A 309 35.88 14.97 -11.87
C SER A 309 36.38 16.09 -10.95
N THR A 310 36.99 17.09 -11.57
CA THR A 310 37.36 18.37 -10.96
C THR A 310 36.18 19.03 -10.23
N GLU A 311 34.96 18.65 -10.61
CA GLU A 311 33.69 19.12 -10.07
C GLU A 311 33.45 18.67 -8.61
N ASP A 312 33.87 17.46 -8.23
CA ASP A 312 33.65 16.95 -6.87
C ASP A 312 34.55 17.67 -5.85
N SER A 313 35.78 18.02 -6.24
CA SER A 313 36.64 18.89 -5.43
C SER A 313 36.12 20.32 -5.36
N GLN A 314 35.50 20.82 -6.44
CA GLN A 314 34.90 22.14 -6.46
C GLN A 314 33.68 22.25 -5.53
N LEU A 315 32.85 21.20 -5.47
CA LEU A 315 31.69 21.15 -4.56
C LEU A 315 32.10 21.11 -3.09
N MET A 316 33.17 20.40 -2.75
CA MET A 316 33.74 20.39 -1.39
C MET A 316 34.26 21.78 -0.99
N ASP A 317 35.00 22.45 -1.86
CA ASP A 317 35.52 23.80 -1.59
C ASP A 317 34.40 24.85 -1.47
N GLU A 318 33.33 24.72 -2.25
CA GLU A 318 32.17 25.63 -2.20
C GLU A 318 31.34 25.41 -0.92
N PHE A 319 31.23 24.16 -0.46
CA PHE A 319 30.57 23.83 0.81
C PHE A 319 31.35 24.36 2.02
N GLU A 320 32.68 24.19 2.06
CA GLU A 320 33.51 24.77 3.14
C GLU A 320 33.41 26.29 3.19
N ASN A 321 33.37 26.95 2.03
CA ASN A 321 33.16 28.40 1.96
C ASN A 321 31.76 28.81 2.43
N PHE A 322 30.73 28.02 2.15
CA PHE A 322 29.36 28.30 2.62
C PHE A 322 29.25 28.19 4.15
N VAL A 323 29.83 27.14 4.74
CA VAL A 323 29.81 26.91 6.19
C VAL A 323 30.59 28.01 6.92
N ASN A 324 31.79 28.34 6.43
CA ASN A 324 32.63 29.37 7.05
C ASN A 324 32.10 30.80 6.87
N LYS A 325 31.26 31.05 5.87
CA LYS A 325 30.64 32.37 5.65
C LYS A 325 29.40 32.63 6.52
N LYS A 326 28.87 31.58 7.16
CA LYS A 326 27.66 31.65 8.00
C LYS A 326 27.96 31.68 9.51
N SER A 327 29.23 31.58 9.91
CA SER A 327 29.73 31.87 11.27
C SER A 327 30.42 33.23 11.29
#